data_AF-K8GI18-F1
#
_entry.id   AF-K8GI18-F1
#
_cell.length_a   1.000
_cell.length_b   1.000
_cell.length_c   1.000
_cell.angle_alpha   90.00
_cell.angle_beta   90.00
_cell.angle_gamma   90.00
#
_symmetry.space_group_name_H-M   'P 1'
#
loop_
_entity.id
_entity.type
_entity.pdbx_description
1 polymer ?
#
loop_
_entity_poly.entity_id
_entity_poly.type
_entity_poly.pdbx_seq_one_letter_code
_entity_poly.pdbx_strand_id
1 'polypeptide(L)'
;MTPLSRTSSSAPKASVQAEVNPSLTYVVAVSRSDRWRIYSRLQELMIPCWCLPDGSLRVDIQHSIAALLLRSVVQQFSASRQDMVNWLDRCWNID
;
A
#
# COMPACT_ATOMS: atom_id res chain seq x y z
N MET A 1 -8.07 -29.37 56.21
CA MET A 1 -8.94 -28.22 56.53
C MET A 1 -8.56 -27.07 55.62
N THR A 2 -9.40 -26.75 54.63
CA THR A 2 -9.29 -25.53 53.81
C THR A 2 -9.77 -24.33 54.63
N PRO A 3 -9.34 -23.09 54.35
CA PRO A 3 -10.16 -22.30 53.42
C PRO A 3 -9.43 -21.31 52.49
N LEU A 4 -10.03 -21.18 51.31
CA LEU A 4 -10.34 -19.96 50.54
C LEU A 4 -9.49 -18.70 50.76
N SER A 5 -8.85 -18.25 49.66
CA SER A 5 -8.85 -16.84 49.29
C SER A 5 -9.10 -16.70 47.79
N ARG A 6 -10.32 -16.26 47.49
CA ARG A 6 -10.78 -15.68 46.24
C ARG A 6 -10.38 -14.21 46.26
N THR A 7 -9.58 -13.76 45.29
CA THR A 7 -9.66 -12.39 44.80
C THR A 7 -9.56 -12.40 43.27
N SER A 8 -10.73 -12.20 42.67
CA SER A 8 -10.86 -11.50 41.40
C SER A 8 -10.13 -10.16 41.46
N SER A 9 -9.56 -9.70 40.33
CA SER A 9 -10.05 -8.48 39.68
C SER A 9 -9.03 -7.96 38.66
N SER A 10 -9.53 -7.77 37.43
CA SER A 10 -9.18 -6.64 36.57
C SER A 10 -7.74 -6.57 36.02
N ALA A 11 -7.47 -7.38 35.00
CA ALA A 11 -6.63 -6.90 33.89
C ALA A 11 -7.52 -6.04 32.97
N PRO A 12 -7.23 -4.76 32.72
CA PRO A 12 -7.93 -4.03 31.69
C PRO A 12 -7.53 -4.63 30.34
N LYS A 13 -8.53 -5.20 29.65
CA LYS A 13 -8.45 -5.43 28.21
C LYS A 13 -8.28 -4.06 27.57
N ALA A 14 -7.05 -3.69 27.25
CA ALA A 14 -6.80 -2.68 26.24
C ALA A 14 -7.23 -3.29 24.91
N SER A 15 -8.53 -3.19 24.64
CA SER A 15 -9.07 -3.26 23.30
C SER A 15 -8.49 -2.07 22.57
N VAL A 16 -7.29 -2.24 22.01
CA VAL A 16 -6.84 -1.38 20.91
C VAL A 16 -7.78 -1.71 19.76
N GLN A 17 -8.82 -0.88 19.64
CA GLN A 17 -9.59 -0.77 18.42
C GLN A 17 -8.56 -0.46 17.34
N ALA A 18 -8.23 -1.47 16.52
CA ALA A 18 -7.57 -1.22 15.26
C ALA A 18 -8.55 -0.36 14.46
N GLU A 19 -8.33 0.94 14.42
CA GLU A 19 -8.97 1.80 13.43
C GLU A 19 -8.64 1.18 12.08
N VAL A 20 -9.64 0.52 11.48
CA VAL A 20 -9.55 0.02 10.12
C VAL A 20 -9.62 1.26 9.24
N ASN A 21 -8.47 1.92 9.08
CA ASN A 21 -8.28 2.78 7.93
C ASN A 21 -8.53 1.89 6.70
N PRO A 22 -9.48 2.25 5.81
CA PRO A 22 -9.77 1.43 4.65
C PRO A 22 -8.59 1.50 3.70
N SER A 23 -7.64 0.58 3.87
CA SER A 23 -6.53 0.44 2.94
C SER A 23 -7.05 -0.28 1.69
N LEU A 24 -6.85 0.36 0.54
CA LEU A 24 -7.34 -0.16 -0.73
C LEU A 24 -6.29 -1.08 -1.33
N THR A 25 -6.62 -2.36 -1.44
CA THR A 25 -5.80 -3.31 -2.18
C THR A 25 -5.96 -3.06 -3.68
N TYR A 26 -4.86 -2.78 -4.37
CA TYR A 26 -4.81 -2.63 -5.82
C TYR A 26 -3.90 -3.68 -6.45
N VAL A 27 -4.29 -4.22 -7.60
CA VAL A 27 -3.50 -5.20 -8.35
C VAL A 27 -3.04 -4.56 -9.65
N VAL A 28 -1.72 -4.48 -9.85
CA VAL A 28 -1.10 -3.97 -11.07
C VAL A 28 -0.65 -5.13 -11.93
N ALA A 29 -1.14 -5.19 -13.16
CA ALA A 29 -0.56 -6.02 -14.20
C ALA A 29 0.72 -5.35 -14.72
N VAL A 30 1.86 -6.01 -14.55
CA VAL A 30 3.18 -5.51 -14.95
C VAL A 30 3.91 -6.56 -15.77
N SER A 31 4.76 -6.12 -16.70
CA SER A 31 5.64 -7.04 -17.42
C SER A 31 6.57 -7.75 -16.42
N ARG A 32 6.95 -9.01 -16.69
CA ARG A 32 7.90 -9.73 -15.82
C ARG A 32 9.23 -9.00 -15.68
N SER A 33 9.67 -8.31 -16.74
CA SER A 33 10.93 -7.56 -16.78
C SER A 33 10.88 -6.31 -15.90
N ASP A 34 9.74 -5.61 -15.86
CA ASP A 34 9.59 -4.37 -15.09
C ASP A 34 9.17 -4.62 -13.64
N ARG A 35 8.61 -5.80 -13.34
CA ARG A 35 8.14 -6.21 -12.01
C ARG A 35 9.15 -5.92 -10.90
N TRP A 36 10.41 -6.31 -11.07
CA TRP A 36 11.43 -6.12 -10.05
C TRP A 36 11.77 -4.64 -9.84
N ARG A 37 11.82 -3.86 -10.93
CA ARG A 37 12.13 -2.43 -10.88
C ARG A 37 11.01 -1.64 -10.21
N ILE A 38 9.75 -1.98 -10.53
CA ILE A 38 8.57 -1.41 -9.90
C ILE A 38 8.53 -1.77 -8.42
N TYR A 39 8.71 -3.04 -8.07
CA TYR A 39 8.72 -3.51 -6.69
C TYR A 39 9.78 -2.79 -5.85
N SER A 40 11.02 -2.71 -6.33
CA SER A 40 12.11 -2.00 -5.64
C SER A 40 11.77 -0.54 -5.40
N ARG A 41 11.22 0.17 -6.40
CA ARG A 41 10.84 1.58 -6.26
C ARG A 41 9.69 1.78 -5.27
N LEU A 42 8.70 0.89 -5.25
CA LEU A 42 7.61 0.98 -4.27
C LEU A 42 8.10 0.71 -2.84
N GLN A 43 9.04 -0.22 -2.66
CA GLN A 43 9.68 -0.43 -1.35
C GLN A 43 10.47 0.80 -0.89
N GLU A 44 11.23 1.45 -1.77
CA GLU A 44 11.95 2.70 -1.47
C GLU A 44 11.01 3.83 -1.04
N LEU A 45 9.80 3.86 -1.59
CA LEU A 45 8.74 4.81 -1.23
C LEU A 45 7.93 4.38 0.01
N MET A 46 8.32 3.29 0.67
CA MET A 46 7.63 2.69 1.81
C MET A 46 6.17 2.32 1.53
N ILE A 47 5.86 1.97 0.27
CA ILE A 47 4.52 1.52 -0.13
C ILE A 47 4.46 -0.01 0.00
N PRO A 48 3.58 -0.56 0.86
CA PRO A 48 3.47 -2.00 1.03
C PRO A 48 3.03 -2.67 -0.27
N CYS A 49 3.83 -3.61 -0.76
CA CYS A 49 3.55 -4.33 -1.99
C CYS A 49 4.05 -5.77 -1.94
N TRP A 50 3.38 -6.64 -2.68
CA TRP A 50 3.66 -8.07 -2.76
C TRP A 50 3.57 -8.58 -4.18
N CYS A 51 4.51 -9.45 -4.48
CA CYS A 51 4.66 -10.13 -5.74
C CYS A 51 3.80 -11.41 -5.72
N LEU A 52 2.72 -11.47 -6.51
CA LEU A 52 1.85 -12.64 -6.55
C LEU A 52 2.41 -13.75 -7.47
N PRO A 53 1.97 -15.02 -7.27
CA PRO A 53 2.39 -16.15 -8.10
C PRO A 53 1.91 -16.06 -9.56
N ASP A 54 0.83 -15.34 -9.81
CA ASP A 54 0.22 -15.13 -11.13
C ASP A 54 1.03 -14.19 -12.05
N GLY A 55 2.02 -13.48 -11.50
CA GLY A 55 2.78 -12.47 -12.23
C GLY A 55 2.47 -11.04 -11.80
N SER A 56 1.35 -10.81 -11.11
CA SER A 56 0.85 -9.49 -10.74
C SER A 56 1.56 -8.91 -9.51
N LEU A 57 1.45 -7.60 -9.36
CA LEU A 57 1.93 -6.88 -8.18
C LEU A 57 0.74 -6.36 -7.37
N ARG A 58 0.55 -6.86 -6.15
CA ARG A 58 -0.44 -6.35 -5.21
C ARG A 58 0.16 -5.21 -4.41
N VAL A 59 -0.57 -4.12 -4.25
CA VAL A 59 -0.15 -2.94 -3.52
C VAL A 59 -1.26 -2.55 -2.54
N ASP A 60 -0.88 -2.20 -1.32
CA ASP A 60 -1.80 -1.68 -0.32
C ASP A 60 -1.73 -0.15 -0.30
N ILE A 61 -2.83 0.49 -0.69
CA ILE A 61 -2.93 1.94 -0.80
C ILE A 61 -3.60 2.46 0.46
N GLN A 62 -2.80 3.04 1.36
CA GLN A 62 -3.29 3.58 2.63
C GLN A 62 -3.74 5.04 2.52
N HIS A 63 -3.16 5.80 1.60
CA HIS A 63 -3.45 7.23 1.41
C HIS A 63 -3.42 7.62 -0.08
N SER A 64 -4.07 8.73 -0.42
CA SER A 64 -4.16 9.24 -1.80
C SER A 64 -2.79 9.47 -2.45
N ILE A 65 -1.79 9.88 -1.67
CA ILE A 65 -0.41 10.06 -2.14
C ILE A 65 0.20 8.73 -2.59
N ALA A 66 -0.05 7.63 -1.86
CA ALA A 66 0.44 6.31 -2.25
C ALA A 66 -0.16 5.85 -3.59
N ALA A 67 -1.43 6.20 -3.87
CA ALA A 67 -2.05 5.93 -5.17
C ALA A 67 -1.37 6.71 -6.31
N LEU A 68 -1.07 7.99 -6.07
CA LEU A 68 -0.40 8.86 -7.04
C LEU A 68 1.02 8.36 -7.35
N LEU A 69 1.77 8.02 -6.30
CA LEU A 69 3.11 7.46 -6.42
C LEU A 69 3.11 6.12 -7.15
N LEU A 70 2.18 5.22 -6.82
CA LEU A 70 2.02 3.95 -7.52
C LEU A 70 1.82 4.17 -9.02
N ARG A 71 0.90 5.07 -9.40
CA ARG A 71 0.64 5.38 -10.81
C ARG A 71 1.90 5.94 -11.50
N SER A 72 2.60 6.86 -10.85
CA SER A 72 3.84 7.45 -11.37
C SER A 72 4.92 6.40 -11.62
N VAL A 73 5.15 5.51 -10.64
CA VAL A 73 6.11 4.40 -10.76
C VAL A 73 5.71 3.49 -11.92
N VAL A 74 4.45 3.06 -12.01
CA VAL A 74 4.00 2.17 -13.10
C VAL A 74 4.15 2.84 -14.47
N GLN A 75 3.82 4.12 -14.60
CA GLN A 75 3.99 4.88 -15.83
C GLN A 75 5.46 5.05 -16.21
N GLN A 76 6.38 5.17 -15.24
CA GLN A 76 7.81 5.29 -15.51
C GLN A 76 8.38 4.11 -16.28
N PHE A 77 7.80 2.92 -16.11
CA PHE A 77 8.24 1.70 -16.80
C PHE A 77 7.35 1.33 -17.99
N SER A 78 6.11 1.83 -18.05
CA SER A 78 5.13 1.43 -19.07
C SER A 78 4.90 2.47 -20.17
N ALA A 79 5.15 3.76 -19.90
CA ALA A 79 4.81 4.87 -20.78
C ALA A 79 6.05 5.59 -21.31
N SER A 80 5.90 6.32 -22.42
CA SER A 80 6.97 7.20 -22.89
C SER A 80 7.18 8.36 -21.92
N ARG A 81 8.38 8.97 -21.93
CA ARG A 81 8.66 10.17 -21.13
C ARG A 81 7.68 11.31 -21.42
N GLN A 82 7.27 11.47 -22.68
CA GLN A 82 6.36 12.53 -23.08
C GLN A 82 4.96 12.33 -22.48
N ASP A 83 4.49 11.08 -22.39
CA ASP A 83 3.18 10.77 -21.81
C ASP A 83 3.13 11.09 -20.31
N MET A 84 4.22 10.81 -19.59
CA MET A 84 4.34 11.19 -18.18
C MET A 84 4.32 12.71 -17.98
N VAL A 85 5.07 13.46 -18.79
CA VAL A 85 5.09 14.93 -18.73
C VAL A 85 3.72 15.50 -19.04
N ASN A 86 3.09 15.04 -20.13
CA ASN A 86 1.75 15.47 -20.52
C ASN A 86 0.70 15.17 -19.45
N TRP A 87 0.86 14.07 -18.70
CA TRP A 87 -0.06 13.72 -17.62
C TRP A 87 0.13 14.61 -16.38
N LEU A 88 1.39 14.89 -16.01
CA LEU A 88 1.69 15.82 -14.91
C LEU A 88 1.15 17.22 -15.22
N ASP A 89 1.31 17.67 -16.46
CA ASP A 89 0.80 18.97 -16.92
C ASP A 89 -0.73 19.06 -16.74
N ARG A 90 -1.47 17.99 -17.09
CA ARG A 90 -2.92 17.90 -16.83
C ARG A 90 -3.28 17.86 -15.35
N CYS A 91 -2.45 17.28 -14.49
CA CYS A 91 -2.70 17.26 -13.05
C CYS A 91 -2.49 18.63 -12.41
N TRP A 92 -1.63 19.46 -13.01
CA TRP A 92 -1.34 20.80 -12.54
C TRP A 92 -2.31 21.85 -13.10
N ASN A 93 -2.92 21.55 -14.25
CA ASN A 93 -3.94 22.41 -14.83
C ASN A 93 -5.27 22.19 -14.11
N ILE A 94 -5.51 22.98 -13.07
CA ILE A 94 -6.79 23.09 -12.38
C ILE A 94 -7.67 23.97 -13.27
N ASP A 95 -8.40 23.36 -14.21
CA ASP A 95 -9.59 23.97 -14.79
C ASP A 95 -10.77 23.87 -13.80
#